data_AF-A0A7J8I9E9-F1
#
_entry.id   AF-A0A7J8I9E9-F1
#
_cell.length_a   1.000
_cell.length_b   1.000
_cell.length_c   1.000
_cell.angle_alpha   90.00
_cell.angle_beta   90.00
_cell.angle_gamma   90.00
#
_symmetry.space_group_name_H-M   'P 1'
#
loop_
_entity.id
_entity.type
_entity.pdbx_description
1 polymer ?
#
loop_
_entity_poly.entity_id
_entity_poly.type
_entity_poly.pdbx_seq_one_letter_code
_entity_poly.pdbx_strand_id
1 'polypeptide(L)'
;MLLNNDWVTKKINEEIKTSWNPSENEHKTTQNLWDAAKSVLRGKLIGLQDYLKKQEKILINYLISQLKELESKQTNKQKRLRASRRKEILKVRAEINDIEKKKIIQKINETNSSFFEKINKIDGPLARVTKKQRERTQINEIRNKSVEIITDTIEIQKIIKKYYEQLYINKLDNLDEMNKFLESHSIPKQNWKEI
;
A
#
# COMPACT_ATOMS: atom_id res chain seq x y z
N MET A 1 -4.77 13.06 -6.90
CA MET A 1 -4.45 12.25 -5.71
C MET A 1 -4.10 13.20 -4.58
N LEU A 2 -4.82 13.13 -3.44
CA LEU A 2 -4.57 13.97 -2.26
C LEU A 2 -3.13 13.90 -1.77
N LEU A 3 -2.53 12.72 -1.87
CA LEU A 3 -1.17 12.42 -1.41
C LEU A 3 -0.06 13.00 -2.29
N ASN A 4 -0.40 13.59 -3.44
CA ASN A 4 0.57 14.27 -4.30
C ASN A 4 0.81 15.73 -3.88
N ASN A 5 0.09 16.22 -2.87
CA ASN A 5 0.25 17.56 -2.35
C ASN A 5 1.07 17.49 -1.05
N ASP A 6 2.30 18.01 -1.10
CA ASP A 6 3.28 17.96 0.00
C ASP A 6 2.72 18.45 1.35
N TRP A 7 1.85 19.47 1.33
CA TRP A 7 1.20 19.96 2.54
C TRP A 7 0.25 18.92 3.15
N VAL A 8 -0.53 18.24 2.31
CA VAL A 8 -1.45 17.18 2.74
C VAL A 8 -0.65 16.01 3.31
N THR A 9 0.43 15.61 2.64
CA THR A 9 1.31 14.52 3.09
C THR A 9 1.96 14.83 4.43
N LYS A 10 2.45 16.06 4.62
CA LYS A 10 3.04 16.50 5.89
C LYS A 10 2.02 16.45 7.04
N LYS A 11 0.80 16.94 6.80
CA LYS A 11 -0.28 16.93 7.79
C LYS A 11 -0.71 15.51 8.18
N ILE A 12 -0.75 14.59 7.22
CA ILE A 12 -1.03 13.16 7.49
C ILE A 12 0.09 12.55 8.31
N ASN A 13 1.35 12.85 8.01
CA ASN A 13 2.50 12.31 8.75
C ASN A 13 2.53 12.81 10.20
N GLU A 14 2.17 14.07 10.45
CA GLU A 14 2.02 14.61 11.80
C GLU A 14 0.90 13.85 12.55
N GLU A 15 -0.23 13.63 11.90
CA GLU A 15 -1.36 12.92 12.48
C GLU A 15 -1.04 11.45 12.82
N ILE A 16 -0.31 10.76 11.95
CA ILE A 16 0.16 9.39 12.20
C ILE A 16 1.02 9.36 13.47
N LYS A 17 1.94 10.32 13.64
CA LYS A 17 2.79 10.41 14.82
C LYS A 17 1.97 10.62 16.10
N THR A 18 0.98 11.50 16.07
CA THR A 18 0.09 11.73 17.24
C THR A 18 -0.72 10.49 17.59
N SER A 19 -1.23 9.77 16.59
CA SER A 19 -2.04 8.56 16.80
C SER A 19 -1.25 7.36 17.32
N TRP A 20 0.08 7.35 17.13
CA TRP A 20 0.97 6.26 17.52
C TRP A 20 1.72 6.52 18.85
N ASN A 21 1.37 7.55 19.61
CA ASN A 21 2.04 7.84 20.88
C ASN A 21 1.96 6.62 21.83
N PRO A 22 3.10 5.99 22.18
CA PRO A 22 3.12 4.76 22.96
C PRO A 22 2.83 4.99 24.45
N SER A 23 3.00 6.21 24.96
CA SER A 23 2.86 6.56 26.38
C SER A 23 1.43 6.45 26.93
N GLU A 24 0.39 6.43 26.09
CA GLU A 24 -1.02 6.27 26.52
C GLU A 24 -1.59 4.86 26.27
N ASN A 25 -0.79 3.94 25.73
CA ASN A 25 -1.30 2.75 25.04
C ASN A 25 -0.71 1.41 25.54
N GLU A 26 -0.12 1.41 26.74
CA GLU A 26 0.59 0.27 27.36
C GLU A 26 -0.27 -1.01 27.54
N HIS A 27 -1.60 -0.91 27.43
CA HIS A 27 -2.56 -2.01 27.61
C HIS A 27 -3.39 -2.38 26.36
N LYS A 28 -3.11 -1.83 25.17
CA LYS A 28 -3.88 -2.11 23.94
C LYS A 28 -3.09 -3.03 23.00
N THR A 29 -3.75 -4.08 22.48
CA THR A 29 -3.18 -4.92 21.40
C THR A 29 -2.81 -4.05 20.20
N THR A 30 -1.64 -4.29 19.60
CA THR A 30 -1.13 -3.56 18.42
C THR A 30 -2.15 -3.47 17.27
N GLN A 31 -2.99 -4.50 17.12
CA GLN A 31 -4.10 -4.54 16.18
C GLN A 31 -5.13 -3.43 16.42
N ASN A 32 -5.57 -3.24 17.67
CA ASN A 32 -6.60 -2.25 18.02
C ASN A 32 -6.08 -0.82 17.84
N LEU A 33 -4.79 -0.59 18.13
CA LEU A 33 -4.13 0.68 17.87
C LEU A 33 -4.10 1.00 16.38
N TRP A 34 -3.74 0.02 15.55
CA TRP A 34 -3.71 0.17 14.10
C TRP A 34 -5.10 0.43 13.51
N ASP A 35 -6.12 -0.30 13.97
CA ASP A 35 -7.51 -0.11 13.50
C ASP A 35 -8.07 1.26 13.92
N ALA A 36 -7.81 1.69 15.15
CA ALA A 36 -8.19 3.03 15.63
C ALA A 36 -7.50 4.15 14.83
N ALA A 37 -6.18 4.05 14.64
CA ALA A 37 -5.41 5.02 13.87
C ALA A 37 -5.90 5.12 12.42
N LYS A 38 -6.13 3.97 11.76
CA LYS A 38 -6.71 3.94 10.40
C LYS A 38 -8.07 4.63 10.33
N SER A 39 -8.95 4.42 11.32
CA SER A 39 -10.27 5.05 11.36
C SER A 39 -10.17 6.57 11.46
N VAL A 40 -9.33 7.08 12.36
CA VAL A 40 -9.09 8.53 12.54
C VAL A 40 -8.53 9.15 11.25
N LEU A 41 -7.51 8.53 10.66
CA LEU A 41 -6.88 9.01 9.42
C LEU A 41 -7.87 9.03 8.26
N ARG A 42 -8.71 7.99 8.13
CA ARG A 42 -9.74 7.91 7.11
C ARG A 42 -10.76 9.05 7.26
N GLY A 43 -11.25 9.31 8.46
CA GLY A 43 -12.18 10.41 8.73
C GLY A 43 -11.60 11.77 8.33
N LYS A 44 -10.34 12.04 8.71
CA LYS A 44 -9.64 13.28 8.37
C LYS A 44 -9.42 13.44 6.87
N LEU A 45 -9.02 12.37 6.18
CA LEU A 45 -8.84 12.35 4.72
C LEU A 45 -10.16 12.64 3.98
N ILE A 46 -11.27 12.05 4.41
CA ILE A 46 -12.60 12.31 3.84
C ILE A 46 -12.97 13.78 4.02
N GLY A 47 -12.79 14.34 5.22
CA GLY A 47 -13.09 15.75 5.49
C GLY A 47 -12.24 16.71 4.66
N LEU A 48 -10.93 16.45 4.53
CA LEU A 48 -10.04 17.24 3.67
C LEU A 48 -10.44 17.16 2.19
N GLN A 49 -10.81 15.96 1.71
CA GLN A 49 -11.27 15.78 0.34
C GLN A 49 -12.53 16.58 0.05
N ASP A 50 -13.51 16.56 0.97
CA ASP A 50 -14.74 17.32 0.82
C ASP A 50 -14.48 18.83 0.82
N TYR A 51 -13.61 19.31 1.72
CA TYR A 51 -13.18 20.70 1.75
C TYR A 51 -12.54 21.15 0.42
N LEU A 52 -11.59 20.38 -0.11
CA LEU A 52 -10.93 20.71 -1.37
C LEU A 52 -11.90 20.73 -2.55
N LYS A 53 -12.84 19.77 -2.61
CA LYS A 53 -13.90 19.75 -3.63
C LYS A 53 -14.79 21.00 -3.55
N LYS A 54 -15.11 21.46 -2.34
CA LYS A 54 -15.87 22.71 -2.14
C LYS A 54 -15.08 23.92 -2.62
N GLN A 55 -13.80 24.02 -2.28
CA GLN A 55 -12.92 25.12 -2.74
C GLN A 55 -12.78 25.15 -4.26
N GLU A 56 -12.55 24.00 -4.89
CA GLU A 56 -12.46 23.89 -6.36
C GLU A 56 -13.77 24.33 -7.03
N LYS A 57 -14.93 23.93 -6.49
CA LYS A 57 -16.24 24.36 -6.99
C LYS A 57 -16.43 25.88 -6.90
N ILE A 58 -16.03 26.49 -5.78
CA ILE A 58 -16.10 27.95 -5.60
C ILE A 58 -15.20 28.65 -6.64
N LEU A 59 -13.97 28.18 -6.83
CA LEU A 59 -13.03 28.73 -7.79
C LEU A 59 -13.56 28.65 -9.24
N ILE A 60 -14.09 27.49 -9.65
CA ILE A 60 -14.67 27.32 -10.99
C ILE A 60 -15.85 28.28 -11.19
N ASN A 61 -16.76 28.37 -10.21
CA ASN A 61 -17.90 29.29 -10.28
C ASN A 61 -17.46 30.75 -10.42
N TYR A 62 -16.41 31.14 -9.68
CA TYR A 62 -15.81 32.47 -9.77
C TYR A 62 -15.22 32.73 -11.16
N LEU A 63 -14.43 31.81 -11.71
CA LEU A 63 -13.84 31.93 -13.05
C LEU A 63 -14.92 32.00 -14.15
N ILE A 64 -15.99 31.20 -14.04
CA ILE A 64 -17.13 31.26 -14.97
C ILE A 64 -17.83 32.62 -14.89
N SER A 65 -17.97 33.19 -13.69
CA SER A 65 -18.61 34.49 -13.49
C SER A 65 -17.77 35.62 -14.09
N GLN A 66 -16.45 35.59 -13.86
CA GLN A 66 -15.50 36.51 -14.52
C GLN A 66 -15.55 36.38 -16.04
N LEU A 67 -15.60 35.16 -16.57
CA LEU A 67 -15.67 34.91 -18.01
C LEU A 67 -16.94 35.53 -18.62
N LYS A 68 -18.10 35.34 -17.99
CA LYS A 68 -19.36 35.97 -18.42
C LYS A 68 -19.29 37.49 -18.40
N GLU A 69 -18.65 38.07 -17.39
CA GLU A 69 -18.48 39.52 -17.29
C GLU A 69 -17.53 40.06 -18.36
N LEU A 70 -16.43 39.36 -18.65
CA LEU A 70 -15.52 39.73 -19.73
C LEU A 70 -16.19 39.62 -21.11
N GLU A 71 -17.01 38.59 -21.33
CA GLU A 71 -17.77 38.38 -22.57
C GLU A 71 -18.86 39.44 -22.77
N SER A 72 -19.57 39.86 -21.71
CA SER A 72 -20.55 40.96 -21.82
C SER A 72 -19.90 42.32 -22.05
N LYS A 73 -18.71 42.56 -21.48
CA LYS A 73 -17.90 43.77 -21.74
C LYS A 73 -17.27 43.79 -23.14
N GLN A 74 -17.13 42.64 -23.79
CA GLN A 74 -16.59 42.48 -25.14
C GLN A 74 -17.58 42.92 -26.23
N THR A 75 -18.87 42.64 -26.04
CA THR A 75 -19.95 43.02 -26.97
C THR A 75 -20.24 44.52 -26.97
N ASN A 76 -20.02 45.21 -25.86
CA ASN A 76 -20.53 46.58 -25.63
C ASN A 76 -19.55 47.77 -25.90
N LYS A 77 -18.26 47.58 -26.28
CA LYS A 77 -17.26 48.68 -26.38
C LYS A 77 -16.19 48.63 -27.50
N GLN A 78 -15.55 49.80 -27.74
CA GLN A 78 -14.55 50.21 -28.75
C GLN A 78 -13.52 49.15 -29.21
N LYS A 79 -13.22 49.10 -30.52
CA LYS A 79 -12.29 48.15 -31.18
C LYS A 79 -10.91 47.99 -30.52
N ARG A 80 -10.33 49.06 -29.94
CA ARG A 80 -8.95 49.06 -29.39
C ARG A 80 -8.81 48.26 -28.07
N LEU A 81 -9.87 48.15 -27.27
CA LEU A 81 -9.88 47.37 -26.02
C LEU A 81 -10.20 45.88 -26.22
N ARG A 82 -10.64 45.49 -27.43
CA ARG A 82 -11.02 44.10 -27.74
C ARG A 82 -9.84 43.14 -27.75
N ALA A 83 -8.64 43.59 -28.12
CA ALA A 83 -7.46 42.72 -28.17
C ALA A 83 -6.96 42.35 -26.76
N SER A 84 -6.93 43.30 -25.82
CA SER A 84 -6.55 43.04 -24.42
C SER A 84 -7.54 42.09 -23.72
N ARG A 85 -8.85 42.35 -23.88
CA ARG A 85 -9.89 41.47 -23.30
C ARG A 85 -9.90 40.07 -23.87
N ARG A 86 -9.62 39.90 -25.17
CA ARG A 86 -9.46 38.56 -25.76
C ARG A 86 -8.33 37.77 -25.10
N LYS A 87 -7.21 38.42 -24.76
CA LYS A 87 -6.11 37.78 -24.04
C LYS A 87 -6.53 37.37 -22.63
N GLU A 88 -7.27 38.22 -21.91
CA GLU A 88 -7.81 37.89 -20.58
C GLU A 88 -8.81 36.72 -20.64
N ILE A 89 -9.75 36.74 -21.59
CA ILE A 89 -10.71 35.63 -21.80
C ILE A 89 -9.97 34.32 -22.10
N LEU A 90 -8.96 34.36 -22.97
CA LEU A 90 -8.16 33.17 -23.28
C LEU A 90 -7.43 32.65 -22.04
N LYS A 91 -6.92 33.54 -21.19
CA LYS A 91 -6.27 33.17 -19.92
C LYS A 91 -7.25 32.48 -18.97
N VAL A 92 -8.43 33.06 -18.74
CA VAL A 92 -9.47 32.46 -17.87
C VAL A 92 -9.95 31.12 -18.43
N ARG A 93 -10.12 31.00 -19.75
CA ARG A 93 -10.46 29.71 -20.40
C ARG A 93 -9.37 28.67 -20.22
N ALA A 94 -8.10 29.05 -20.34
CA ALA A 94 -6.98 28.14 -20.10
C ALA A 94 -6.95 27.66 -18.64
N GLU A 95 -7.16 28.55 -17.67
CA GLU A 95 -7.24 28.19 -16.25
C GLU A 95 -8.39 27.22 -15.96
N ILE A 96 -9.58 27.44 -16.52
CA ILE A 96 -10.71 26.50 -16.41
C ILE A 96 -10.35 25.13 -17.00
N ASN A 97 -9.82 25.12 -18.23
CA ASN A 97 -9.44 23.88 -18.90
C ASN A 97 -8.38 23.08 -18.13
N ASP A 98 -7.41 23.75 -17.49
CA ASP A 98 -6.38 23.07 -16.72
C ASP A 98 -6.92 22.46 -15.42
N ILE A 99 -7.93 23.08 -14.78
CA ILE A 99 -8.65 22.49 -13.65
C ILE A 99 -9.44 21.26 -14.12
N GLU A 100 -10.17 21.35 -15.23
CA GLU A 100 -10.93 20.22 -15.78
C GLU A 100 -10.04 19.04 -16.19
N LYS A 101 -8.89 19.30 -16.83
CA LYS A 101 -7.90 18.25 -17.16
C LYS A 101 -7.42 17.52 -15.91
N LYS A 102 -7.07 18.23 -14.84
CA LYS A 102 -6.65 17.62 -13.57
C LYS A 102 -7.75 16.70 -13.00
N LYS A 103 -9.02 17.13 -13.09
CA LYS A 103 -10.17 16.34 -12.66
C LYS A 103 -10.39 15.08 -13.50
N ILE A 104 -10.22 15.17 -14.83
CA ILE A 104 -10.29 14.02 -15.74
C ILE A 104 -9.19 13.01 -15.39
N ILE A 105 -7.95 13.46 -15.22
CA ILE A 105 -6.82 12.60 -14.83
C ILE A 105 -7.11 11.90 -13.50
N GLN A 106 -7.64 12.64 -12.52
CA GLN A 106 -8.02 12.05 -11.24
C GLN A 106 -9.09 10.96 -11.41
N LYS A 107 -10.11 11.19 -12.24
CA LYS A 107 -11.19 10.21 -12.48
C LYS A 107 -10.69 8.96 -13.20
N ILE A 108 -9.73 9.11 -14.12
CA ILE A 108 -9.02 7.99 -14.76
C ILE A 108 -8.26 7.18 -13.70
N ASN A 109 -7.52 7.86 -12.83
CA ASN A 109 -6.76 7.21 -11.75
C ASN A 109 -7.69 6.49 -10.74
N GLU A 110 -8.82 7.09 -10.38
CA GLU A 110 -9.83 6.45 -9.53
C GLU A 110 -10.42 5.20 -10.21
N THR A 111 -10.69 5.26 -11.51
CA THR A 111 -11.19 4.12 -12.29
C THR A 111 -10.16 2.98 -12.32
N ASN A 112 -8.89 3.29 -12.55
CA ASN A 112 -7.79 2.32 -12.50
C ASN A 112 -7.58 1.76 -11.08
N SER A 113 -7.75 2.59 -10.05
CA SER A 113 -7.64 2.19 -8.64
C SER A 113 -8.84 1.40 -8.13
N SER A 114 -10.01 1.51 -8.77
CA SER A 114 -11.21 0.73 -8.42
C SER A 114 -10.97 -0.78 -8.53
N PHE A 115 -10.03 -1.19 -9.38
CA PHE A 115 -9.53 -2.56 -9.41
C PHE A 115 -8.93 -2.99 -8.06
N PHE A 116 -8.11 -2.14 -7.44
CA PHE A 116 -7.47 -2.42 -6.15
C PHE A 116 -8.40 -2.25 -4.94
N GLU A 117 -9.38 -1.35 -4.99
CA GLU A 117 -10.37 -1.24 -3.90
C GLU A 117 -11.29 -2.46 -3.82
N LYS A 118 -11.62 -3.06 -4.97
CA LYS A 118 -12.35 -4.34 -5.05
C LYS A 118 -11.51 -5.55 -4.63
N ILE A 119 -10.18 -5.38 -4.55
CA ILE A 119 -9.25 -6.37 -4.02
C ILE A 119 -9.34 -6.48 -2.48
N ASN A 120 -10.19 -5.76 -1.76
CA ASN A 120 -10.51 -6.05 -0.33
C ASN A 120 -10.91 -7.52 -0.04
N LYS A 121 -11.05 -8.36 -1.06
CA LYS A 121 -10.93 -9.82 -0.99
C LYS A 121 -9.47 -10.30 -1.15
N ILE A 122 -8.46 -9.65 -0.54
CA ILE A 122 -7.03 -10.04 -0.67
C ILE A 122 -6.87 -11.50 -0.25
N ASP A 123 -7.67 -11.93 0.72
CA ASP A 123 -7.74 -13.30 1.19
C ASP A 123 -7.92 -14.31 0.05
N GLY A 124 -8.72 -14.02 -0.97
CA GLY A 124 -8.97 -14.96 -2.06
C GLY A 124 -7.71 -15.25 -2.90
N PRO A 125 -7.14 -14.23 -3.58
CA PRO A 125 -5.91 -14.39 -4.35
C PRO A 125 -4.71 -14.79 -3.49
N LEU A 126 -4.54 -14.20 -2.31
CA LEU A 126 -3.44 -14.52 -1.41
C LEU A 126 -3.56 -15.95 -0.85
N ALA A 127 -4.74 -16.37 -0.39
CA ALA A 127 -4.95 -17.76 0.03
C ALA A 127 -4.76 -18.72 -1.14
N ARG A 128 -5.14 -18.36 -2.38
CA ARG A 128 -4.89 -19.19 -3.55
C ARG A 128 -3.40 -19.35 -3.85
N VAL A 129 -2.63 -18.28 -3.74
CA VAL A 129 -1.16 -18.32 -3.91
C VAL A 129 -0.51 -19.15 -2.80
N THR A 130 -0.86 -18.90 -1.54
CA THR A 130 -0.35 -19.65 -0.38
C THR A 130 -0.72 -21.13 -0.44
N LYS A 131 -1.96 -21.46 -0.85
CA LYS A 131 -2.42 -22.84 -1.07
C LYS A 131 -1.62 -23.53 -2.17
N LYS A 132 -1.46 -22.88 -3.34
CA LYS A 132 -0.63 -23.42 -4.43
C LYS A 132 0.81 -23.65 -4.00
N GLN A 133 1.38 -22.76 -3.18
CA GLN A 133 2.73 -22.95 -2.67
C GLN A 133 2.81 -24.15 -1.72
N ARG A 134 1.84 -24.30 -0.80
CA ARG A 134 1.75 -25.48 0.08
C ARG A 134 1.63 -26.77 -0.71
N GLU A 135 0.74 -26.82 -1.70
CA GLU A 135 0.54 -27.99 -2.58
C GLU A 135 1.81 -28.38 -3.34
N ARG A 136 2.61 -27.40 -3.79
CA ARG A 136 3.90 -27.65 -4.47
C ARG A 136 4.97 -28.21 -3.55
N THR A 137 4.99 -27.77 -2.28
CA THR A 137 6.03 -28.18 -1.32
C THR A 137 5.65 -29.41 -0.49
N GLN A 138 4.38 -29.79 -0.49
CA GLN A 138 3.89 -30.91 0.29
C GLN A 138 4.28 -32.24 -0.35
N ILE A 139 4.93 -33.11 0.43
CA ILE A 139 5.28 -34.46 0.01
C ILE A 139 4.13 -35.38 0.44
N ASN A 140 3.32 -35.81 -0.53
CA ASN A 140 2.17 -36.69 -0.28
C ASN A 140 2.51 -38.18 -0.41
N GLU A 141 3.55 -38.52 -1.17
CA GLU A 141 3.91 -39.90 -1.46
C GLU A 141 5.42 -40.06 -1.52
N ILE A 142 5.94 -41.14 -0.94
CA ILE A 142 7.35 -41.54 -1.05
C ILE A 142 7.40 -42.98 -1.51
N ARG A 143 8.25 -43.28 -2.50
CA ARG A 143 8.54 -44.65 -2.92
C ARG A 143 9.79 -45.16 -2.20
N ASN A 144 9.66 -46.30 -1.51
CA ASN A 144 10.78 -46.97 -0.88
C ASN A 144 11.58 -47.83 -1.89
N LYS A 145 12.81 -48.24 -1.53
CA LYS A 145 13.68 -49.13 -2.32
C LYS A 145 13.00 -50.48 -2.67
N SER A 146 12.08 -50.93 -1.83
CA SER A 146 11.27 -52.14 -2.04
C SER A 146 10.05 -51.94 -2.97
N VAL A 147 9.98 -50.81 -3.70
CA VAL A 147 8.92 -50.43 -4.66
C VAL A 147 7.55 -50.08 -4.04
N GLU A 148 7.38 -50.26 -2.72
CA GLU A 148 6.18 -49.83 -2.01
C GLU A 148 6.02 -48.29 -1.99
N ILE A 149 4.80 -47.83 -2.27
CA ILE A 149 4.41 -46.42 -2.21
C ILE A 149 3.78 -46.17 -0.84
N ILE A 150 4.38 -45.26 -0.08
CA ILE A 150 3.91 -44.86 1.24
C ILE A 150 3.21 -43.53 1.11
N THR A 151 1.94 -43.49 1.51
CA THR A 151 1.09 -42.30 1.47
C THR A 151 0.74 -41.79 2.87
N ASP A 152 1.06 -42.55 3.92
CA ASP A 152 0.81 -42.11 5.30
C ASP A 152 1.78 -41.00 5.70
N THR A 153 1.21 -39.88 6.16
CA THR A 153 1.96 -38.68 6.55
C THR A 153 2.92 -38.92 7.71
N ILE A 154 2.55 -39.75 8.69
CA ILE A 154 3.39 -40.04 9.87
C ILE A 154 4.58 -40.89 9.44
N GLU A 155 4.36 -41.90 8.61
CA GLU A 155 5.43 -42.72 8.05
C GLU A 155 6.36 -41.93 7.13
N ILE A 156 5.82 -41.08 6.24
CA ILE A 156 6.59 -40.16 5.39
C ILE A 156 7.51 -39.29 6.25
N GLN A 157 7.00 -38.70 7.33
CA GLN A 157 7.81 -37.89 8.25
C GLN A 157 8.92 -38.71 8.91
N LYS A 158 8.62 -39.92 9.38
CA LYS A 158 9.63 -40.82 9.99
C LYS A 158 10.74 -41.19 9.00
N ILE A 159 10.38 -41.46 7.74
CA ILE A 159 11.33 -41.82 6.68
C ILE A 159 12.24 -40.63 6.33
N ILE A 160 11.66 -39.44 6.12
CA ILE A 160 12.43 -38.22 5.84
C ILE A 160 13.38 -37.93 7.00
N LYS A 161 12.90 -38.01 8.25
CA LYS A 161 13.71 -37.79 9.45
C LYS A 161 14.90 -38.76 9.50
N LYS A 162 14.65 -40.06 9.36
CA LYS A 162 15.69 -41.09 9.37
C LYS A 162 16.71 -40.92 8.24
N TYR A 163 16.26 -40.52 7.05
CA TYR A 163 17.15 -40.22 5.93
C TYR A 163 18.11 -39.07 6.23
N TYR A 164 17.61 -37.96 6.75
CA TYR A 164 18.47 -36.82 7.11
C TYR A 164 19.38 -37.12 8.30
N GLU A 165 18.89 -37.87 9.31
CA GLU A 165 19.74 -38.37 10.39
C GLU A 165 20.93 -39.15 9.82
N GLN A 166 20.69 -40.11 8.93
CA GLN A 166 21.76 -40.87 8.27
C GLN A 166 22.68 -40.00 7.40
N LEU A 167 22.12 -39.03 6.67
CA LEU A 167 22.88 -38.11 5.83
C LEU A 167 23.88 -37.28 6.64
N TYR A 168 23.50 -36.86 7.84
CA TYR A 168 24.34 -36.04 8.71
C TYR A 168 25.19 -36.84 9.71
N ILE A 169 24.85 -38.10 9.99
CA ILE A 169 25.71 -39.02 10.77
C ILE A 169 27.08 -39.18 10.09
N ASN A 170 27.12 -39.22 8.75
CA ASN A 170 28.36 -39.37 7.98
C ASN A 170 29.25 -38.10 7.92
N LYS A 171 28.88 -36.99 8.58
CA LYS A 171 29.66 -35.73 8.63
C LYS A 171 30.29 -35.44 9.99
N LEU A 172 30.13 -36.33 10.97
CA LEU A 172 30.64 -36.14 12.33
C LEU A 172 32.17 -36.28 12.46
N ASP A 173 32.89 -36.68 11.41
CA ASP A 173 34.36 -36.78 11.42
C ASP A 173 35.08 -35.41 11.51
N ASN A 174 34.39 -34.29 11.23
CA ASN A 174 34.96 -32.93 11.26
C ASN A 174 34.40 -32.05 12.41
N LEU A 175 34.07 -32.66 13.56
CA LEU A 175 33.54 -31.93 14.73
C LEU A 175 34.41 -30.74 15.16
N ASP A 176 35.74 -30.93 15.13
CA ASP A 176 36.72 -29.89 15.49
C ASP A 176 36.74 -28.71 14.52
N GLU A 177 36.58 -28.98 13.22
CA GLU A 177 36.54 -27.95 12.19
C GLU A 177 35.22 -27.15 12.26
N MET A 178 34.11 -27.82 12.56
CA MET A 178 32.81 -27.19 12.82
C MET A 178 32.85 -26.30 14.07
N ASN A 179 33.44 -26.77 15.17
CA ASN A 179 33.58 -25.98 16.38
C ASN A 179 34.46 -24.75 16.15
N LYS A 180 35.61 -24.88 15.46
CA LYS A 180 36.44 -23.73 15.05
C LYS A 180 35.69 -22.73 14.16
N PHE A 181 34.85 -23.21 13.24
CA PHE A 181 34.05 -22.34 12.39
C PHE A 181 33.02 -21.54 13.19
N LEU A 182 32.32 -22.19 14.13
CA LEU A 182 31.33 -21.55 15.01
C LEU A 182 31.95 -20.59 16.03
N GLU A 183 33.19 -20.83 16.48
CA GLU A 183 33.92 -19.93 17.37
C GLU A 183 34.50 -18.71 16.64
N SER A 184 34.99 -18.90 15.39
CA SER A 184 35.54 -17.81 14.58
C SER A 184 34.49 -16.83 14.09
N HIS A 185 33.26 -17.28 13.88
CA HIS A 185 32.14 -16.44 13.49
C HIS A 185 31.27 -16.18 14.72
N SER A 186 31.28 -14.95 15.25
CA SER A 186 30.38 -14.55 16.34
C SER A 186 28.92 -14.58 15.88
N ILE A 187 28.32 -15.76 15.86
CA ILE A 187 26.90 -15.94 15.57
C ILE A 187 26.13 -15.33 16.74
N PRO A 188 25.22 -14.37 16.51
CA PRO A 188 24.41 -13.81 17.58
C PRO A 188 23.60 -14.93 18.22
N LYS A 189 23.86 -15.22 19.50
CA LYS A 189 23.04 -16.16 20.27
C LYS A 189 21.65 -15.56 20.42
N GLN A 190 20.65 -16.18 19.78
CA GLN A 190 19.26 -15.86 20.05
C GLN A 190 18.93 -16.31 21.48
N ASN A 191 18.77 -15.34 22.38
CA ASN A 191 18.17 -15.58 23.69
C ASN A 191 16.69 -15.86 23.48
N TRP A 192 16.32 -17.13 23.41
CA TRP A 192 14.94 -17.57 23.56
C TRP A 192 14.49 -17.25 24.99
N LYS A 193 14.01 -16.02 25.22
CA LYS A 193 13.07 -15.80 26.32
C LYS A 193 11.76 -16.41 25.86
N GLU A 194 11.38 -17.50 26.51
CA GLU A 194 10.07 -18.14 26.40
C GLU A 194 8.98 -17.07 26.53
N ILE A 195 8.06 -17.07 25.55
CA ILE A 195 6.79 -16.35 25.59
C ILE A 195 5.76 -17.30 26.19
#